data_AF-A0A7X4B8J9-F1
#
_entry.id   AF-A0A7X4B8J9-F1
#
_cell.length_a   1.000
_cell.length_b   1.000
_cell.length_c   1.000
_cell.angle_alpha   90.00
_cell.angle_beta   90.00
_cell.angle_gamma   90.00
#
_symmetry.space_group_name_H-M   'P 1'
#
loop_
_entity.id
_entity.type
_entity.pdbx_description
1 polymer ?
#
loop_
_entity_poly.entity_id
_entity_poly.type
_entity_poly.pdbx_seq_one_letter_code
_entity_poly.pdbx_strand_id
1 'polypeptide(L)'
;MIAQNHKTAGPAMALEPLDTDSIRDFLTKQGVNHQYRIDVLPTVTSTNDYLTELGLSGTGCVAVCIADQQTQGKGRFGHSWWSPAGVNLYLSMQWGLQQWKAKYEVLGLWLLIAIAQLLEGLGITGVRLKWPNDICVAGKKLGGILIARKAPSTQQSLIFGVGLNVA
;
A
#
# COMPACT_ATOMS: atom_id res chain seq x y z
N MET A 1 -3.32 14.12 -37.00
CA MET A 1 -2.11 13.27 -37.10
C MET A 1 -1.10 13.78 -36.08
N ILE A 2 -1.15 13.30 -34.84
CA ILE A 2 -0.18 13.65 -33.80
C ILE A 2 0.30 12.33 -33.21
N ALA A 3 1.58 12.06 -33.41
CA ALA A 3 2.22 10.78 -33.12
C ALA A 3 2.31 10.52 -31.61
N GLN A 4 1.97 9.29 -31.24
CA GLN A 4 2.22 8.68 -29.95
C GLN A 4 3.73 8.54 -29.75
N ASN A 5 4.29 9.14 -28.69
CA ASN A 5 5.64 8.85 -28.25
C ASN A 5 5.58 7.87 -27.07
N HIS A 6 5.30 6.60 -27.38
CA HIS A 6 5.66 5.50 -26.50
C HIS A 6 7.16 5.26 -26.61
N LYS A 7 7.94 5.86 -25.71
CA LYS A 7 9.30 5.37 -25.43
C LYS A 7 9.15 4.03 -24.72
N THR A 8 9.33 2.95 -25.45
CA THR A 8 9.49 1.60 -24.91
C THR A 8 10.79 1.56 -24.12
N ALA A 9 10.70 1.65 -22.80
CA ALA A 9 11.73 1.10 -21.93
C ALA A 9 11.82 -0.41 -22.23
N GLY A 10 13.04 -0.96 -22.33
CA GLY A 10 13.23 -2.41 -22.44
C GLY A 10 12.56 -3.15 -21.28
N PRO A 11 12.35 -4.47 -21.36
CA PRO A 11 11.64 -5.18 -20.31
C PRO A 11 12.46 -5.07 -19.03
N ALA A 12 11.96 -4.29 -18.07
CA ALA A 12 12.41 -4.38 -16.70
C ALA A 12 12.26 -5.86 -16.32
N MET A 13 13.37 -6.49 -15.92
CA MET A 13 13.37 -7.87 -15.48
C MET A 13 12.34 -7.98 -14.35
N ALA A 14 11.28 -8.78 -14.56
CA ALA A 14 10.26 -8.97 -13.55
C ALA A 14 10.93 -9.50 -12.29
N LEU A 15 10.61 -8.89 -11.15
CA LEU A 15 11.01 -9.37 -9.84
C LEU A 15 10.38 -10.75 -9.59
N GLU A 16 11.07 -11.56 -8.80
CA GLU A 16 10.54 -12.84 -8.33
C GLU A 16 9.19 -12.63 -7.61
N PRO A 17 8.21 -13.55 -7.78
CA PRO A 17 6.94 -13.47 -7.08
C PRO A 17 7.09 -13.42 -5.56
N LEU A 18 6.13 -12.80 -4.89
CA LEU A 18 6.11 -12.74 -3.44
C LEU A 18 6.01 -14.13 -2.80
N ASP A 19 7.01 -14.49 -2.01
CA ASP A 19 6.98 -15.71 -1.19
C ASP A 19 6.24 -15.43 0.12
N THR A 20 5.05 -16.02 0.23
CA THR A 20 4.16 -15.88 1.38
C THR A 20 4.79 -16.37 2.67
N ASP A 21 5.52 -17.48 2.63
CA ASP A 21 6.07 -18.10 3.83
C ASP A 21 7.30 -17.33 4.29
N SER A 22 8.18 -16.94 3.38
CA SER A 22 9.32 -16.06 3.69
C SER A 22 8.89 -14.73 4.30
N ILE A 23 7.82 -14.10 3.76
CA ILE A 23 7.28 -12.85 4.29
C ILE A 23 6.71 -13.06 5.70
N ARG A 24 5.92 -14.12 5.91
CA ARG A 24 5.31 -14.42 7.21
C ARG A 24 6.37 -14.72 8.26
N ASP A 25 7.39 -15.50 7.90
CA ASP A 25 8.50 -15.83 8.78
C ASP A 25 9.30 -14.59 9.16
N PHE A 26 9.58 -13.71 8.20
CA PHE A 26 10.26 -12.45 8.45
C PHE A 26 9.46 -11.58 9.42
N LEU A 27 8.16 -11.36 9.16
CA LEU A 27 7.31 -10.53 10.00
C LEU A 27 7.15 -11.10 11.41
N THR A 28 7.03 -12.42 11.53
CA THR A 28 6.99 -13.12 12.82
C THR A 28 8.26 -12.85 13.65
N LYS A 29 9.44 -12.92 13.01
CA LYS A 29 10.73 -12.58 13.66
C LYS A 29 10.83 -11.12 14.09
N GLN A 30 10.13 -10.21 13.40
CA GLN A 30 10.01 -8.79 13.79
C GLN A 30 8.97 -8.54 14.89
N GLY A 31 8.33 -9.59 15.44
CA GLY A 31 7.34 -9.47 16.52
C GLY A 31 5.90 -9.26 16.04
N VAL A 32 5.64 -9.33 14.72
CA VAL A 32 4.28 -9.34 14.17
C VAL A 32 3.68 -10.71 14.42
N ASN A 33 2.89 -10.84 15.48
CA ASN A 33 2.37 -12.11 15.97
C ASN A 33 0.95 -12.42 15.48
N HIS A 34 0.31 -13.45 16.03
CA HIS A 34 -1.02 -13.93 15.66
C HIS A 34 -2.16 -12.91 15.82
N GLN A 35 -1.93 -11.75 16.44
CA GLN A 35 -2.89 -10.65 16.47
C GLN A 35 -3.03 -9.95 15.11
N TYR A 36 -2.09 -10.19 14.19
CA TYR A 36 -2.07 -9.65 12.84
C TYR A 36 -2.47 -10.75 11.84
N ARG A 37 -3.54 -10.52 11.09
CA ARG A 37 -3.87 -11.34 9.92
C ARG A 37 -3.02 -10.86 8.75
N ILE A 38 -2.23 -11.75 8.14
CA ILE A 38 -1.37 -11.41 6.99
C ILE A 38 -1.73 -12.32 5.82
N ASP A 39 -2.31 -11.72 4.79
CA ASP A 39 -2.65 -12.38 3.54
C ASP A 39 -1.70 -11.87 2.45
N VAL A 40 -0.95 -12.79 1.83
CA VAL A 40 -0.08 -12.51 0.68
C VAL A 40 -0.71 -13.22 -0.53
N LEU A 41 -1.04 -12.46 -1.57
CA LEU A 41 -1.83 -12.93 -2.71
C LEU A 41 -1.06 -12.71 -4.02
N PRO A 42 -1.09 -13.66 -4.97
CA PRO A 42 -0.50 -13.43 -6.29
C PRO A 42 -1.28 -12.33 -7.05
N THR A 43 -2.61 -12.37 -6.99
CA THR A 43 -3.46 -11.40 -7.70
C THR A 43 -4.71 -11.09 -6.87
N VAL A 44 -5.10 -9.82 -6.87
CA VAL A 44 -6.34 -9.33 -6.24
C VAL A 44 -6.97 -8.24 -7.11
N THR A 45 -8.25 -7.90 -6.90
CA THR A 45 -8.85 -6.71 -7.52
C THR A 45 -8.19 -5.43 -6.99
N SER A 46 -8.24 -5.23 -5.67
CA SER A 46 -7.47 -4.23 -4.95
C SER A 46 -7.23 -4.74 -3.52
N THR A 47 -6.01 -4.55 -3.02
CA THR A 47 -5.65 -4.82 -1.62
C THR A 47 -6.54 -4.05 -0.63
N ASN A 48 -6.92 -2.80 -0.97
CA ASN A 48 -7.86 -2.01 -0.18
C ASN A 48 -9.27 -2.62 -0.14
N ASP A 49 -9.77 -3.10 -1.27
CA ASP A 49 -11.12 -3.68 -1.35
C ASP A 49 -11.19 -5.02 -0.65
N TYR A 50 -10.17 -5.86 -0.84
CA TYR A 50 -10.04 -7.14 -0.15
C TYR A 50 -10.15 -6.96 1.37
N LEU A 51 -9.40 -6.02 1.95
CA LEU A 51 -9.51 -5.73 3.40
C LEU A 51 -10.85 -5.11 3.79
N THR A 52 -11.45 -4.31 2.90
CA THR A 52 -12.79 -3.75 3.12
C THR A 52 -13.84 -4.86 3.27
N GLU A 53 -13.69 -5.94 2.50
CA GLU A 53 -14.59 -7.09 2.45
C GLU A 53 -14.43 -8.05 3.64
N LEU A 54 -13.27 -8.09 4.30
CA LEU A 54 -13.04 -8.92 5.49
C LEU A 54 -13.92 -8.57 6.69
N GLY A 55 -14.56 -7.40 6.70
CA GLY A 55 -15.56 -7.05 7.72
C GLY A 55 -14.98 -6.81 9.12
N LEU A 56 -13.71 -6.43 9.24
CA LEU A 56 -13.01 -6.29 10.52
C LEU A 56 -13.30 -4.99 11.29
N SER A 57 -14.27 -4.17 10.86
CA SER A 57 -14.61 -2.90 11.52
C SER A 57 -14.97 -3.12 12.99
N GLY A 58 -14.42 -2.31 13.90
CA GLY A 58 -14.70 -2.40 15.34
C GLY A 58 -14.12 -3.62 16.08
N THR A 59 -13.49 -4.57 15.40
CA THR A 59 -12.98 -5.82 16.02
C THR A 59 -11.72 -5.63 16.87
N GLY A 60 -10.99 -4.53 16.70
CA GLY A 60 -9.65 -4.34 17.28
C GLY A 60 -8.54 -5.03 16.48
N CYS A 61 -8.88 -5.91 15.54
CA CYS A 61 -7.90 -6.63 14.74
C CYS A 61 -7.18 -5.72 13.74
N VAL A 62 -5.93 -6.08 13.47
CA VAL A 62 -5.14 -5.53 12.37
C VAL A 62 -5.00 -6.60 11.29
N ALA A 63 -5.28 -6.24 10.05
CA ALA A 63 -5.09 -7.11 8.90
C ALA A 63 -4.21 -6.44 7.85
N VAL A 64 -3.36 -7.21 7.21
CA VAL A 64 -2.46 -6.79 6.14
C VAL A 64 -2.76 -7.66 4.92
N CYS A 65 -2.90 -7.00 3.77
CA CYS A 65 -2.99 -7.65 2.47
C CYS A 65 -1.82 -7.16 1.63
N ILE A 66 -1.01 -8.08 1.13
CA ILE A 66 0.08 -7.80 0.19
C ILE A 66 -0.26 -8.53 -1.10
N ALA A 67 -0.12 -7.88 -2.24
CA ALA A 67 -0.35 -8.51 -3.52
C ALA A 67 0.79 -8.26 -4.49
N ASP A 68 1.09 -9.27 -5.30
CA ASP A 68 2.03 -9.13 -6.42
C ASP A 68 1.37 -8.38 -7.59
N GLN A 69 0.06 -8.55 -7.80
CA GLN A 69 -0.72 -7.85 -8.83
C GLN A 69 -2.05 -7.32 -8.31
N GLN A 70 -2.47 -6.14 -8.79
CA GLN A 70 -3.86 -5.67 -8.67
C GLN A 70 -4.50 -5.47 -10.04
N THR A 71 -5.65 -6.10 -10.30
CA THR A 71 -6.37 -5.95 -11.57
C THR A 71 -7.19 -4.65 -11.64
N GLN A 72 -7.54 -4.08 -10.48
CA GLN A 72 -8.31 -2.85 -10.33
C GLN A 72 -7.70 -1.97 -9.23
N GLY A 73 -6.37 -1.79 -9.27
CA GLY A 73 -5.65 -0.95 -8.31
C GLY A 73 -6.23 0.46 -8.23
N LYS A 74 -6.36 0.97 -7.00
CA LYS A 74 -7.04 2.24 -6.72
C LYS A 74 -6.07 3.36 -6.36
N GLY A 75 -6.32 4.52 -6.92
CA GLY A 75 -5.76 5.80 -6.53
C GLY A 75 -6.82 6.71 -5.92
N ARG A 76 -6.44 7.95 -5.62
CA ARG A 76 -7.35 8.96 -5.10
C ARG A 76 -8.29 9.50 -6.17
N PHE A 77 -9.42 10.05 -5.74
CA PHE A 77 -10.41 10.69 -6.61
C PHE A 77 -10.88 9.79 -7.78
N GLY A 78 -10.92 8.48 -7.56
CA GLY A 78 -11.34 7.50 -8.56
C GLY A 78 -10.30 7.19 -9.64
N HIS A 79 -9.09 7.75 -9.56
CA HIS A 79 -8.01 7.35 -10.46
C HIS A 79 -7.58 5.91 -10.22
N SER A 80 -7.10 5.23 -11.26
CA SER A 80 -6.54 3.89 -11.16
C SER A 80 -5.05 3.94 -10.82
N TRP A 81 -4.58 2.95 -10.06
CA TRP A 81 -3.16 2.68 -9.82
C TRP A 81 -2.74 1.46 -10.64
N TRP A 82 -1.93 1.67 -11.68
CA TRP A 82 -1.43 0.60 -12.52
C TRP A 82 -0.55 -0.35 -11.72
N SER A 83 -0.93 -1.64 -11.68
CA SER A 83 -0.42 -2.59 -10.69
C SER A 83 -0.03 -3.96 -11.29
N PRO A 84 0.97 -4.06 -12.19
CA PRO A 84 1.41 -5.33 -12.78
C PRO A 84 2.09 -6.26 -11.75
N ALA A 85 2.10 -7.56 -12.04
CA ALA A 85 2.88 -8.56 -11.30
C ALA A 85 4.40 -8.31 -11.43
N GLY A 86 5.16 -8.53 -10.36
CA GLY A 86 6.62 -8.57 -10.39
C GLY A 86 7.31 -7.23 -10.63
N VAL A 87 6.69 -6.09 -10.30
CA VAL A 87 7.31 -4.76 -10.56
C VAL A 87 7.28 -3.84 -9.34
N ASN A 88 6.17 -3.81 -8.60
CA ASN A 88 5.94 -2.86 -7.53
C ASN A 88 5.45 -3.58 -6.27
N LEU A 89 5.52 -2.91 -5.13
CA LEU A 89 4.88 -3.36 -3.89
C LEU A 89 3.46 -2.78 -3.78
N TYR A 90 2.46 -3.66 -3.65
CA TYR A 90 1.09 -3.28 -3.31
C TYR A 90 0.72 -3.86 -1.96
N LEU A 91 0.47 -2.98 -0.99
CA LEU A 91 0.18 -3.37 0.38
C LEU A 91 -0.96 -2.52 0.92
N SER A 92 -1.88 -3.15 1.63
CA SER A 92 -2.85 -2.45 2.47
C SER A 92 -2.81 -2.97 3.89
N MET A 93 -3.07 -2.08 4.84
CA MET A 93 -3.25 -2.42 6.25
C MET A 93 -4.58 -1.85 6.74
N GLN A 94 -5.43 -2.71 7.32
CA GLN A 94 -6.67 -2.32 7.96
C GLN A 94 -6.50 -2.36 9.47
N TRP A 95 -6.98 -1.32 10.14
CA TRP A 95 -7.15 -1.29 11.58
C TRP A 95 -8.64 -1.18 11.92
N GLY A 96 -9.20 -2.23 12.52
CA GLY A 96 -10.55 -2.24 13.08
C GLY A 96 -10.63 -1.46 14.39
N LEU A 97 -11.22 -0.27 14.36
CA LEU A 97 -11.26 0.65 15.51
C LEU A 97 -12.66 0.70 16.11
N GLN A 98 -12.77 0.55 17.44
CA GLN A 98 -14.05 0.72 18.14
C GLN A 98 -14.54 2.18 18.08
N GLN A 99 -13.62 3.14 18.21
CA GLN A 99 -13.91 4.56 18.04
C GLN A 99 -12.68 5.30 17.49
N TRP A 100 -12.90 6.27 16.60
CA TRP A 100 -11.85 7.15 16.10
C TRP A 100 -12.35 8.59 16.06
N LYS A 101 -11.64 9.48 16.74
CA LYS A 101 -12.01 10.91 16.87
C LYS A 101 -11.01 11.86 16.21
N ALA A 102 -9.85 11.37 15.77
CA ALA A 102 -8.80 12.20 15.18
C ALA A 102 -8.95 12.34 13.65
N LYS A 103 -8.27 13.33 13.06
CA LYS A 103 -8.21 13.51 11.59
C LYS A 103 -7.29 12.45 10.97
N TYR A 104 -7.84 11.57 10.14
CA TYR A 104 -7.06 10.48 9.50
C TYR A 104 -6.03 11.02 8.49
N GLU A 105 -6.21 12.25 7.99
CA GLU A 105 -5.24 12.92 7.13
C GLU A 105 -3.88 13.09 7.80
N VAL A 106 -3.88 13.29 9.13
CA VAL A 106 -2.64 13.38 9.91
C VAL A 106 -1.92 12.02 9.89
N LEU A 107 -2.64 10.91 10.06
CA LEU A 107 -2.04 9.57 9.97
C LEU A 107 -1.46 9.28 8.59
N GLY A 108 -2.08 9.79 7.52
CA GLY A 108 -1.52 9.69 6.18
C GLY A 108 -0.16 10.38 6.06
N LEU A 109 -0.05 11.58 6.63
CA LEU A 109 1.23 12.28 6.68
C LEU A 109 2.27 11.50 7.51
N TRP A 110 1.90 10.94 8.65
CA TRP A 110 2.79 10.09 9.46
C TRP A 110 3.28 8.88 8.66
N LEU A 111 2.39 8.21 7.92
CA LEU A 111 2.77 7.06 7.09
C LEU A 111 3.72 7.47 5.96
N LEU A 112 3.49 8.61 5.30
CA LEU A 112 4.41 9.13 4.29
C LEU A 112 5.81 9.40 4.87
N ILE A 113 5.88 10.00 6.06
CA ILE A 113 7.14 10.27 6.76
C ILE A 113 7.85 8.96 7.10
N ALA A 114 7.12 7.98 7.64
CA ALA A 114 7.68 6.67 7.99
C ALA A 114 8.26 5.96 6.75
N ILE A 115 7.56 6.00 5.61
CA ILE A 115 8.06 5.43 4.36
C ILE A 115 9.28 6.21 3.87
N ALA A 116 9.29 7.53 3.94
CA ALA A 116 10.45 8.32 3.54
C ALA A 116 11.70 7.98 4.36
N GLN A 117 11.56 7.89 5.69
CA GLN A 117 12.64 7.48 6.58
C GLN A 117 13.14 6.07 6.29
N LEU A 118 12.22 5.14 5.98
CA LEU A 118 12.59 3.79 5.56
C LEU A 118 13.42 3.81 4.27
N LEU A 119 12.98 4.54 3.25
CA LEU A 119 13.69 4.65 1.97
C LEU A 119 15.08 5.28 2.15
N GLU A 120 15.19 6.34 2.95
CA GLU A 120 16.47 6.96 3.29
C GLU A 120 17.39 5.99 4.04
N GLY A 121 16.85 5.21 4.98
CA GLY A 121 17.59 4.16 5.68
C GLY A 121 18.07 3.02 4.76
N LEU A 122 17.40 2.79 3.64
CA LEU A 122 17.83 1.88 2.58
C LEU A 122 18.85 2.53 1.61
N GLY A 123 19.27 3.77 1.86
CA GLY A 123 20.26 4.50 1.06
C GLY A 123 19.68 5.27 -0.12
N ILE A 124 18.36 5.36 -0.25
CA ILE A 124 17.72 6.17 -1.31
C ILE A 124 17.83 7.64 -0.94
N THR A 125 18.49 8.42 -1.79
CA THR A 125 18.70 9.85 -1.56
C THR A 125 17.67 10.70 -2.28
N GLY A 126 17.41 11.90 -1.76
CA GLY A 126 16.51 12.87 -2.39
C GLY A 126 15.03 12.47 -2.35
N VAL A 127 14.62 11.72 -1.33
CA VAL A 127 13.21 11.42 -1.05
C VAL A 127 12.48 12.71 -0.69
N ARG A 128 11.34 12.96 -1.32
CA ARG A 128 10.52 14.14 -1.13
C ARG A 128 9.06 13.74 -1.00
N LEU A 129 8.38 14.35 -0.03
CA LEU A 129 6.94 14.17 0.14
C LEU A 129 6.21 15.25 -0.64
N LYS A 130 5.35 14.84 -1.58
CA LYS A 130 4.43 15.74 -2.27
C LYS A 130 3.04 15.55 -1.65
N TRP A 131 2.61 16.55 -0.90
CA TRP A 131 1.32 16.54 -0.25
C TRP A 131 0.19 16.35 -1.29
N PRO A 132 -0.86 15.55 -0.98
CA PRO A 132 -1.14 14.93 0.32
C PRO A 132 -0.69 13.47 0.48
N ASN A 133 -0.21 12.81 -0.57
CA ASN A 133 -0.17 11.35 -0.61
C ASN A 133 0.96 10.76 -1.45
N ASP A 134 1.84 11.58 -2.02
CA ASP A 134 2.84 11.13 -2.98
C ASP A 134 4.23 11.14 -2.36
N ILE A 135 4.99 10.08 -2.68
CA ILE A 135 6.42 9.98 -2.38
C ILE A 135 7.15 10.12 -3.71
N CYS A 136 8.13 11.02 -3.76
CA CYS A 136 8.88 11.34 -4.97
C CYS A 136 10.38 11.17 -4.73
N VAL A 137 11.10 10.71 -5.75
CA VAL A 137 12.56 10.66 -5.80
C VAL A 137 13.01 11.25 -7.14
N ALA A 138 14.05 12.08 -7.13
CA ALA A 138 14.57 12.76 -8.33
C ALA A 138 13.46 13.49 -9.15
N GLY A 139 12.49 14.10 -8.46
CA GLY A 139 11.38 14.83 -9.09
C GLY A 139 10.29 13.97 -9.73
N LYS A 140 10.40 12.63 -9.68
CA LYS A 140 9.38 11.70 -10.18
C LYS A 140 8.66 11.01 -9.03
N LYS A 141 7.39 10.64 -9.24
CA LYS A 141 6.61 9.89 -8.26
C LYS A 141 7.14 8.45 -8.17
N LEU A 142 7.61 8.08 -6.98
CA LEU A 142 8.02 6.72 -6.63
C LEU A 142 6.81 5.90 -6.19
N GLY A 143 5.87 6.53 -5.48
CA GLY A 143 4.70 5.83 -4.97
C GLY A 143 3.75 6.76 -4.25
N GLY A 144 2.82 6.18 -3.51
CA GLY A 144 1.91 6.95 -2.70
C GLY A 144 1.02 6.10 -1.82
N ILE A 145 0.24 6.81 -1.01
CA ILE A 145 -0.69 6.19 -0.06
C ILE A 145 -2.15 6.49 -0.43
N LEU A 146 -3.05 5.62 -0.01
CA LEU A 146 -4.49 5.77 -0.15
C LEU A 146 -5.16 5.40 1.17
N ILE A 147 -5.82 6.36 1.81
CA ILE A 147 -6.60 6.09 3.02
C ILE A 147 -8.07 5.90 2.63
N ALA A 148 -8.63 4.75 2.98
CA ALA A 148 -10.05 4.47 2.89
C ALA A 148 -10.64 4.32 4.30
N ARG A 149 -11.87 4.80 4.49
CA ARG A 149 -12.62 4.68 5.73
C ARG A 149 -13.88 3.87 5.49
N LYS A 150 -14.14 2.91 6.37
CA LYS A 150 -15.44 2.24 6.48
C LYS A 150 -16.00 2.55 7.86
N ALA A 151 -17.19 3.14 7.93
CA ALA A 151 -17.78 3.57 9.20
C ALA A 151 -19.31 3.34 9.23
N PRO A 152 -19.78 2.09 9.30
CA PRO A 152 -21.17 1.81 9.63
C PRO A 152 -21.44 2.22 11.08
N SER A 153 -22.10 3.37 11.26
CA SER A 153 -22.74 3.97 12.46
C SER A 153 -22.04 3.91 13.84
N THR A 154 -21.45 2.80 14.26
CA THR A 154 -20.81 2.60 15.58
C THR A 154 -19.44 1.91 15.49
N GLN A 155 -19.09 1.30 14.36
CA GLN A 155 -17.82 0.60 14.16
C GLN A 155 -17.06 1.24 13.01
N GLN A 156 -15.76 1.44 13.18
CA GLN A 156 -14.93 2.08 12.17
C GLN A 156 -13.76 1.17 11.78
N SER A 157 -13.28 1.33 10.56
CA SER A 157 -11.95 0.88 10.18
C SER A 157 -11.29 1.90 9.28
N LEU A 158 -9.99 2.08 9.48
CA LEU A 158 -9.11 2.79 8.57
C LEU A 158 -8.30 1.78 7.79
N ILE A 159 -8.21 1.97 6.49
CA ILE A 159 -7.42 1.14 5.59
C ILE A 159 -6.38 2.05 4.95
N PHE A 160 -5.11 1.71 5.13
CA PHE A 160 -3.97 2.40 4.58
C PHE A 160 -3.41 1.56 3.45
N GLY A 161 -3.70 1.95 2.21
CA GLY A 161 -3.07 1.40 1.01
C GLY A 161 -1.74 2.11 0.73
N VAL A 162 -0.76 1.35 0.29
CA VAL A 162 0.58 1.77 -0.10
C VAL A 162 0.88 1.12 -1.45
N GLY A 163 1.20 1.95 -2.44
CA GLY A 163 1.76 1.52 -3.72
C GLY A 163 3.15 2.13 -3.89
N LEU A 164 4.17 1.29 -4.03
CA LEU A 164 5.56 1.73 -4.19
C LEU A 164 6.19 1.05 -5.41
N ASN A 165 6.72 1.85 -6.34
CA ASN A 165 7.50 1.33 -7.45
C ASN A 165 8.88 0.91 -6.93
N VAL A 166 9.26 -0.36 -7.13
CA VAL A 166 10.51 -0.92 -6.57
C VAL A 166 11.52 -1.38 -7.63
N ALA A 167 11.10 -1.54 -8.88
CA ALA A 167 11.97 -1.88 -10.02
C ALA A 167 12.48 -0.64 -10.78
#